data_AF-A0A251QRW9-F1
#
_entry.id   AF-A0A251QRW9-F1
#
_cell.length_a   1.000
_cell.length_b   1.000
_cell.length_c   1.000
_cell.angle_alpha   90.00
_cell.angle_beta   90.00
_cell.angle_gamma   90.00
#
_symmetry.space_group_name_H-M   'P 1'
#
loop_
_entity.id
_entity.type
_entity.pdbx_description
1 polymer ?
#
loop_
_entity_poly.entity_id
_entity_poly.type
_entity_poly.pdbx_seq_one_letter_code
_entity_poly.pdbx_strand_id
1 'polypeptide(L)'
;MSTLEVIDCIFQLEKLSITCNDVKELREILANARKDISVNVYWCIITTVACATNVTLLTSDEGNSHDLVQYSQKITIILNKLKQQLRICKEEKEKLRTYMKIKPQIEIPTEIVEVMKILIFFKHNAETTIFDGSIKQLVHIDILRRKNVLLFISSLEISEDYIARLRPIYDFTKDKNEYKIVWIPIVEKWTKDLQHKFETLRAKMPWYTVGQAGAHIAGIKYIKEDWNFNGKPMLVVLNTMSQLQHFNALRMIWIWGCQAFPFTQEKEEQLLLSLQDTWFSAIMDGIDTEISKWNKDDYIFFYGGDSERVNQFKEKATALINDEIKKESKISIKLYPVEKNANNDGRDDSFSTFWSAIENMFHIKVINKQVDDVVKQVQKLLFYKDDKSGWAVLIQGRRLVTIGGSTMYTVLEQYHTWNQKVTLTVENFGQVFNQEHGTAVAEGPGHVCSCFSIPSATGSTLEAMVCYECGNSMETFFSYKCCHVKKKAPLITY
;
A
#
# COMPACT_ATOMS: atom_id res chain seq x y z
N MET A 1 -50.46 -2.40 8.56
CA MET A 1 -49.29 -3.01 9.23
C MET A 1 -47.99 -2.37 8.78
N SER A 2 -47.59 -2.47 7.51
CA SER A 2 -46.30 -1.94 7.02
C SER A 2 -46.07 -0.45 7.26
N THR A 3 -47.12 0.39 7.19
CA THR A 3 -47.03 1.83 7.49
C THR A 3 -46.63 2.10 8.94
N LEU A 4 -47.12 1.31 9.89
CA LEU A 4 -46.76 1.44 11.31
C LEU A 4 -45.29 1.06 11.54
N GLU A 5 -44.78 0.04 10.83
CA GLU A 5 -43.36 -0.32 10.90
C GLU A 5 -42.44 0.75 10.31
N VAL A 6 -42.88 1.46 9.26
CA VAL A 6 -42.14 2.61 8.72
C VAL A 6 -42.06 3.72 9.76
N ILE A 7 -43.18 4.03 10.43
CA ILE A 7 -43.23 5.04 11.50
C ILE A 7 -42.28 4.65 12.65
N ASP A 8 -42.29 3.40 13.09
CA ASP A 8 -41.37 2.91 14.13
C ASP A 8 -39.89 3.03 13.71
N CYS A 9 -39.56 2.67 12.45
CA CYS A 9 -38.20 2.84 11.93
C CYS A 9 -37.76 4.31 11.95
N ILE A 10 -38.65 5.25 11.60
CA ILE A 10 -38.36 6.69 11.64
C ILE A 10 -38.07 7.14 13.08
N PHE A 11 -38.90 6.74 14.05
CA PHE A 11 -38.68 7.07 15.46
C PHE A 11 -37.37 6.49 16.02
N GLN A 12 -37.04 5.23 15.69
CA GLN A 12 -35.77 4.63 16.11
C GLN A 12 -34.57 5.40 15.53
N LEU A 13 -34.67 5.87 14.28
CA LEU A 13 -33.61 6.62 13.62
C LEU A 13 -33.41 8.00 14.24
N GLU A 14 -34.50 8.67 14.60
CA GLU A 14 -34.48 9.95 15.32
C GLU A 14 -33.88 9.80 16.73
N LYS A 15 -34.27 8.76 17.47
CA LYS A 15 -33.69 8.43 18.77
C LYS A 15 -32.17 8.18 18.68
N LEU A 16 -31.73 7.44 17.65
CA LEU A 16 -30.31 7.23 17.39
C LEU A 16 -29.59 8.55 17.10
N SER A 17 -30.22 9.46 16.34
CA SER A 17 -29.67 10.78 16.04
C SER A 17 -29.43 11.61 17.30
N ILE A 18 -30.42 11.71 18.18
CA ILE A 18 -30.30 12.48 19.43
C ILE A 18 -29.16 11.95 20.30
N THR A 19 -29.00 10.62 20.36
CA THR A 19 -28.01 9.97 21.23
C THR A 19 -26.57 10.05 20.69
N CYS A 20 -26.37 10.37 19.40
CA CYS A 20 -25.06 10.28 18.75
C CYS A 20 -24.56 11.60 18.16
N ASN A 21 -25.13 12.74 18.59
CA ASN A 21 -24.81 14.06 18.04
C ASN A 21 -23.34 14.48 18.25
N ASP A 22 -22.63 13.88 19.20
CA ASP A 22 -21.27 14.27 19.58
C ASP A 22 -20.17 13.68 18.66
N VAL A 23 -20.53 12.79 17.73
CA VAL A 23 -19.58 12.13 16.83
C VAL A 23 -19.85 12.52 15.38
N LYS A 24 -18.89 13.21 14.76
CA LYS A 24 -18.99 13.71 13.38
C LYS A 24 -19.35 12.63 12.35
N GLU A 25 -18.68 11.49 12.40
CA GLU A 25 -18.88 10.38 11.46
C GLU A 25 -20.29 9.77 11.56
N LEU A 26 -20.79 9.53 12.77
CA LEU A 26 -22.16 9.08 12.98
C LEU A 26 -23.17 10.13 12.53
N ARG A 27 -22.87 11.42 12.70
CA ARG A 27 -23.72 12.53 12.23
C ARG A 27 -23.89 12.51 10.72
N GLU A 28 -22.83 12.25 9.95
CA GLU A 28 -22.89 12.19 8.48
C GLU A 28 -23.69 10.98 7.98
N ILE A 29 -23.47 9.81 8.57
CA ILE A 29 -24.23 8.58 8.26
C ILE A 29 -25.71 8.79 8.58
N LEU A 30 -26.01 9.35 9.75
CA LEU A 30 -27.36 9.66 10.18
C LEU A 30 -27.99 10.77 9.31
N ALA A 31 -27.25 11.78 8.89
CA ALA A 31 -27.75 12.82 7.98
C ALA A 31 -28.17 12.22 6.64
N ASN A 32 -27.38 11.30 6.08
CA ASN A 32 -27.72 10.59 4.86
C ASN A 32 -28.98 9.71 5.05
N ALA A 33 -29.06 8.98 6.16
CA ALA A 33 -30.24 8.16 6.49
C ALA A 33 -31.50 9.01 6.74
N ARG A 34 -31.35 10.26 7.17
CA ARG A 34 -32.44 11.22 7.41
C ARG A 34 -32.89 12.00 6.18
N LYS A 35 -32.11 11.99 5.09
CA LYS A 35 -32.36 12.79 3.87
C LYS A 35 -33.79 12.62 3.33
N ASP A 36 -34.32 11.40 3.43
CA ASP A 36 -35.63 11.06 2.87
C ASP A 36 -36.77 11.01 3.92
N ILE A 37 -36.54 11.42 5.18
CA ILE A 37 -37.56 11.30 6.23
C ILE A 37 -38.85 12.03 5.86
N SER A 38 -38.76 13.29 5.39
CA SER A 38 -39.96 14.07 5.03
C SER A 38 -40.78 13.38 3.94
N VAL A 39 -40.10 12.76 2.97
CA VAL A 39 -40.75 11.98 1.90
C VAL A 39 -41.39 10.72 2.48
N ASN A 40 -40.71 10.01 3.38
CA ASN A 40 -41.24 8.81 4.01
C ASN A 40 -42.46 9.10 4.90
N VAL A 41 -42.43 10.22 5.64
CA VAL A 41 -43.56 10.69 6.47
C VAL A 41 -44.76 11.04 5.58
N TYR A 42 -44.54 11.74 4.48
CA TYR A 42 -45.60 12.01 3.49
C TYR A 42 -46.27 10.73 3.01
N TRP A 43 -45.47 9.72 2.63
CA TRP A 43 -46.00 8.42 2.19
C TRP A 43 -46.77 7.69 3.30
N CYS A 44 -46.36 7.82 4.56
CA CYS A 44 -47.11 7.27 5.69
C CYS A 44 -48.46 7.96 5.89
N ILE A 45 -48.49 9.29 5.84
CA ILE A 45 -49.71 10.08 6.00
C ILE A 45 -50.69 9.75 4.87
N ILE A 46 -50.26 9.84 3.61
CA ILE A 46 -51.15 9.60 2.47
C ILE A 46 -51.68 8.18 2.44
N THR A 47 -50.87 7.18 2.82
CA THR A 47 -51.33 5.78 2.91
C THR A 47 -52.35 5.62 4.04
N THR A 48 -52.13 6.25 5.19
CA THR A 48 -53.06 6.19 6.32
C THR A 48 -54.39 6.84 5.98
N VAL A 49 -54.36 8.01 5.32
CA VAL A 49 -55.55 8.71 4.83
C VAL A 49 -56.27 7.86 3.78
N ALA A 50 -55.56 7.29 2.79
CA ALA A 50 -56.16 6.43 1.78
C ALA A 50 -56.84 5.19 2.40
N CYS A 51 -56.21 4.55 3.39
CA CYS A 51 -56.82 3.46 4.14
C CYS A 51 -58.08 3.91 4.90
N ALA A 52 -58.03 5.05 5.60
CA ALA A 52 -59.18 5.58 6.33
C ALA A 52 -60.34 5.90 5.38
N THR A 53 -60.08 6.58 4.26
CA THR A 53 -61.08 6.89 3.23
C THR A 53 -61.74 5.62 2.69
N ASN A 54 -60.95 4.58 2.36
CA ASN A 54 -61.52 3.32 1.89
C ASN A 54 -62.36 2.60 2.95
N VAL A 55 -61.99 2.69 4.24
CA VAL A 55 -62.82 2.15 5.34
C VAL A 55 -64.13 2.93 5.47
N THR A 56 -64.10 4.26 5.37
CA THR A 56 -65.31 5.10 5.41
C THR A 56 -66.24 4.79 4.23
N LEU A 57 -65.68 4.54 3.04
CA LEU A 57 -66.44 4.13 1.84
C LEU A 57 -67.12 2.76 2.00
N LEU A 58 -66.68 1.89 2.90
CA LEU A 58 -67.41 0.65 3.23
C LEU A 58 -68.67 0.94 4.07
N THR A 59 -68.81 2.15 4.61
CA THR A 59 -69.91 2.59 5.48
C THR A 59 -70.79 3.69 4.86
N SER A 60 -70.47 4.16 3.65
CA SER A 60 -71.18 5.25 2.96
C SER A 60 -71.32 4.97 1.46
N ASP A 61 -72.48 5.26 0.87
CA ASP A 61 -72.81 4.94 -0.54
C ASP A 61 -72.20 5.89 -1.61
N GLU A 62 -71.35 6.85 -1.24
CA GLU A 62 -70.77 7.83 -2.18
C GLU A 62 -69.23 7.94 -2.10
N GLY A 63 -68.56 7.77 -3.25
CA GLY A 63 -67.15 8.14 -3.48
C GLY A 63 -66.33 7.11 -4.27
N ASN A 64 -65.13 7.51 -4.73
CA ASN A 64 -64.20 6.64 -5.48
C ASN A 64 -63.15 6.00 -4.55
N SER A 65 -62.97 4.68 -4.64
CA SER A 65 -61.97 3.95 -3.86
C SER A 65 -60.55 4.24 -4.33
N HIS A 66 -59.60 4.32 -3.40
CA HIS A 66 -58.17 4.44 -3.71
C HIS A 66 -57.54 3.06 -3.97
N ASP A 67 -56.66 2.95 -4.97
CA ASP A 67 -55.87 1.74 -5.22
C ASP A 67 -54.76 1.58 -4.17
N LEU A 68 -55.06 0.83 -3.11
CA LEU A 68 -54.15 0.58 -1.99
C LEU A 68 -52.92 -0.25 -2.38
N VAL A 69 -52.91 -0.92 -3.54
CA VAL A 69 -51.79 -1.76 -3.97
C VAL A 69 -50.55 -0.92 -4.22
N GLN A 70 -50.70 0.23 -4.89
CA GLN A 70 -49.59 1.13 -5.19
C GLN A 70 -48.97 1.73 -3.92
N TYR A 71 -49.81 2.11 -2.96
CA TYR A 71 -49.34 2.60 -1.65
C TYR A 71 -48.62 1.50 -0.87
N SER A 72 -49.16 0.27 -0.86
CA SER A 72 -48.54 -0.88 -0.19
C SER A 72 -47.15 -1.20 -0.76
N GLN A 73 -47.01 -1.22 -2.08
CA GLN A 73 -45.71 -1.43 -2.75
C GLN A 73 -44.71 -0.32 -2.36
N LYS A 74 -45.15 0.94 -2.42
CA LYS A 74 -44.30 2.09 -2.07
C LYS A 74 -43.83 2.05 -0.61
N ILE A 75 -44.75 1.78 0.32
CA ILE A 75 -44.45 1.64 1.75
C ILE A 75 -43.48 0.48 2.01
N THR A 76 -43.62 -0.62 1.29
CA THR A 76 -42.72 -1.78 1.43
C THR A 76 -41.28 -1.45 0.98
N ILE A 77 -41.12 -0.73 -0.13
CA ILE A 77 -39.80 -0.25 -0.59
C ILE A 77 -39.18 0.68 0.46
N ILE A 78 -39.96 1.63 0.98
CA ILE A 78 -39.52 2.56 2.03
C ILE A 78 -39.08 1.80 3.28
N LEU A 79 -39.88 0.83 3.72
CA LEU A 79 -39.60 0.02 4.90
C LEU A 79 -38.28 -0.75 4.77
N ASN A 80 -38.04 -1.39 3.63
CA ASN A 80 -36.80 -2.13 3.37
C ASN A 80 -35.58 -1.20 3.39
N LYS A 81 -35.68 -0.03 2.74
CA LYS A 81 -34.62 0.98 2.74
C LYS A 81 -34.33 1.47 4.17
N LEU A 82 -35.36 1.80 4.95
CA LEU A 82 -35.20 2.27 6.33
C LEU A 82 -34.62 1.20 7.24
N LYS A 83 -35.08 -0.05 7.16
CA LYS A 83 -34.51 -1.17 7.92
C LYS A 83 -33.03 -1.37 7.62
N GLN A 84 -32.64 -1.27 6.35
CA GLN A 84 -31.23 -1.34 5.94
C GLN A 84 -30.41 -0.17 6.51
N GLN A 85 -30.89 1.07 6.40
CA GLN A 85 -30.21 2.24 6.94
C GLN A 85 -30.04 2.16 8.46
N LEU A 86 -31.10 1.74 9.16
CA LEU A 86 -31.09 1.56 10.60
C LEU A 86 -30.07 0.49 11.04
N ARG A 87 -29.98 -0.61 10.29
CA ARG A 87 -28.98 -1.66 10.52
C ARG A 87 -27.55 -1.10 10.40
N ILE A 88 -27.25 -0.38 9.31
CA ILE A 88 -25.94 0.25 9.09
C ILE A 88 -25.62 1.21 10.24
N CYS A 89 -26.57 2.08 10.63
CA CYS A 89 -26.37 3.03 11.73
C CYS A 89 -26.06 2.33 13.07
N LYS A 90 -26.77 1.22 13.36
CA LYS A 90 -26.53 0.44 14.58
C LYS A 90 -25.15 -0.24 14.56
N GLU A 91 -24.76 -0.83 13.44
CA GLU A 91 -23.45 -1.48 13.26
C GLU A 91 -22.30 -0.46 13.44
N GLU A 92 -22.37 0.70 12.79
CA GLU A 92 -21.34 1.74 12.89
C GLU A 92 -21.24 2.35 14.29
N LYS A 93 -22.38 2.51 14.98
CA LYS A 93 -22.40 2.95 16.37
C LYS A 93 -21.67 1.98 17.30
N GLU A 94 -21.85 0.67 17.11
CA GLU A 94 -21.14 -0.33 17.91
C GLU A 94 -19.64 -0.39 17.60
N LYS A 95 -19.26 -0.27 16.32
CA LYS A 95 -17.85 -0.16 15.92
C LYS A 95 -17.17 1.03 16.61
N LEU A 96 -17.83 2.19 16.59
CA LEU A 96 -17.30 3.40 17.24
C LEU A 96 -17.22 3.27 18.76
N ARG A 97 -18.24 2.70 19.40
CA ARG A 97 -18.22 2.45 20.85
C ARG A 97 -17.07 1.54 21.24
N THR A 98 -16.82 0.51 20.44
CA THR A 98 -15.68 -0.41 20.63
C THR A 98 -14.38 0.36 20.49
N TYR A 99 -14.22 1.11 19.39
CA TYR A 99 -13.07 1.97 19.13
C TYR A 99 -12.76 2.93 20.29
N MET A 100 -13.74 3.70 20.76
CA MET A 100 -13.58 4.66 21.86
C MET A 100 -13.17 3.99 23.18
N LYS A 101 -13.59 2.74 23.41
CA LYS A 101 -13.21 1.98 24.60
C LYS A 101 -11.79 1.43 24.50
N ILE A 102 -11.38 0.91 23.35
CA ILE A 102 -10.08 0.24 23.19
C ILE A 102 -8.94 1.24 23.00
N LYS A 103 -9.17 2.35 22.29
CA LYS A 103 -8.15 3.35 21.95
C LYS A 103 -7.30 3.78 23.15
N PRO A 104 -7.87 4.32 24.24
CA PRO A 104 -7.07 4.76 25.38
C PRO A 104 -6.32 3.60 26.06
N GLN A 105 -6.82 2.37 25.95
CA GLN A 105 -6.16 1.20 26.56
C GLN A 105 -4.99 0.69 25.72
N ILE A 106 -5.05 0.81 24.39
CA ILE A 106 -3.97 0.42 23.49
C ILE A 106 -2.83 1.45 23.53
N GLU A 107 -3.15 2.73 23.70
CA GLU A 107 -2.17 3.82 23.78
C GLU A 107 -1.36 3.83 25.07
N ILE A 108 -1.87 3.23 26.15
CA ILE A 108 -1.14 3.10 27.42
C ILE A 108 -0.23 1.87 27.35
N PRO A 109 1.10 2.03 27.41
CA PRO A 109 2.02 0.90 27.42
C PRO A 109 1.72 -0.07 28.56
N THR A 110 1.50 -1.34 28.21
CA THR A 110 1.24 -2.43 29.16
C THR A 110 1.79 -3.73 28.59
N GLU A 111 1.68 -4.84 29.31
CA GLU A 111 2.15 -6.12 28.78
C GLU A 111 1.48 -6.43 27.43
N ILE A 112 2.29 -6.81 26.44
CA ILE A 112 1.84 -7.03 25.05
C ILE A 112 0.60 -7.93 24.94
N VAL A 113 0.48 -8.93 25.81
CA VAL A 113 -0.66 -9.85 25.82
C VAL A 113 -1.97 -9.14 26.12
N GLU A 114 -1.97 -8.16 27.02
CA GLU A 114 -3.18 -7.42 27.40
C GLU A 114 -3.65 -6.52 26.26
N VAL A 115 -2.72 -5.84 25.58
CA VAL A 115 -3.05 -5.07 24.36
C VAL A 115 -3.55 -5.99 23.25
N MET A 116 -2.92 -7.15 23.04
CA MET A 116 -3.37 -8.11 22.03
C MET A 116 -4.76 -8.66 22.33
N LYS A 117 -5.09 -8.92 23.60
CA LYS A 117 -6.45 -9.31 24.01
C LYS A 117 -7.48 -8.23 23.70
N ILE A 118 -7.14 -6.97 23.96
CA ILE A 118 -8.01 -5.82 23.68
C ILE A 118 -8.20 -5.62 22.17
N LEU A 119 -7.10 -5.64 21.41
CA LEU A 119 -7.08 -5.43 19.97
C LEU A 119 -7.82 -6.53 19.21
N ILE A 120 -7.69 -7.79 19.64
CA ILE A 120 -8.27 -8.93 18.93
C ILE A 120 -9.66 -9.27 19.45
N PHE A 121 -9.73 -9.63 20.74
CA PHE A 121 -10.89 -10.33 21.29
C PHE A 121 -11.90 -9.40 21.94
N PHE A 122 -11.51 -8.17 22.29
CA PHE A 122 -12.19 -7.34 23.29
C PHE A 122 -12.15 -8.00 24.68
N LYS A 123 -11.92 -7.22 25.75
CA LYS A 123 -11.53 -7.67 27.11
C LYS A 123 -12.46 -8.71 27.81
N HIS A 124 -13.56 -9.12 27.19
CA HIS A 124 -14.62 -9.95 27.77
C HIS A 124 -14.88 -11.29 27.07
N ASN A 125 -14.11 -11.65 26.03
CA ASN A 125 -14.25 -12.96 25.39
C ASN A 125 -13.46 -14.05 26.15
N ALA A 126 -14.12 -15.17 26.44
CA ALA A 126 -13.57 -16.26 27.26
C ALA A 126 -12.48 -17.09 26.54
N GLU A 127 -12.43 -17.04 25.21
CA GLU A 127 -11.47 -17.80 24.41
C GLU A 127 -10.47 -16.85 23.74
N THR A 128 -9.26 -16.74 24.32
CA THR A 128 -8.16 -15.92 23.79
C THR A 128 -7.12 -16.79 23.11
N THR A 129 -7.54 -17.55 22.08
CA THR A 129 -6.67 -18.47 21.33
C THR A 129 -6.32 -17.93 19.94
N ILE A 130 -5.11 -18.22 19.49
CA ILE A 130 -4.61 -17.93 18.14
C ILE A 130 -4.12 -19.22 17.49
N PHE A 131 -4.12 -19.29 16.16
CA PHE A 131 -3.66 -20.45 15.42
C PHE A 131 -2.15 -20.40 15.22
N ASP A 132 -1.42 -21.45 15.59
CA ASP A 132 0.00 -21.62 15.29
C ASP A 132 0.16 -22.35 13.95
N GLY A 133 0.66 -21.65 12.93
CA GLY A 133 0.86 -22.21 11.59
C GLY A 133 1.94 -23.29 11.50
N SER A 134 2.89 -23.32 12.44
CA SER A 134 4.00 -24.28 12.43
C SER A 134 3.56 -25.70 12.82
N ILE A 135 2.70 -25.79 13.86
CA ILE A 135 2.16 -27.05 14.37
C ILE A 135 0.70 -27.30 13.97
N LYS A 136 0.07 -26.30 13.32
CA LYS A 136 -1.32 -26.31 12.84
C LYS A 136 -2.37 -26.53 13.94
N GLN A 137 -2.19 -25.88 15.09
CA GLN A 137 -3.10 -26.01 16.24
C GLN A 137 -3.44 -24.66 16.86
N LEU A 138 -4.56 -24.60 17.58
CA LEU A 138 -4.92 -23.44 18.40
C LEU A 138 -4.09 -23.45 19.69
N VAL A 139 -3.52 -22.31 20.02
CA VAL A 139 -2.72 -22.09 21.23
C VAL A 139 -3.23 -20.85 21.97
N HIS A 140 -2.98 -20.79 23.27
CA HIS A 140 -3.35 -19.62 24.07
C HIS A 140 -2.49 -18.41 23.70
N ILE A 141 -3.07 -17.20 23.69
CA ILE A 141 -2.36 -15.96 23.36
C ILE A 141 -1.18 -15.65 24.29
N ASP A 142 -1.14 -16.25 25.49
CA ASP A 142 -0.03 -16.09 26.44
C ASP A 142 1.33 -16.55 25.89
N ILE A 143 1.38 -17.27 24.77
CA ILE A 143 2.64 -17.54 24.06
C ILE A 143 3.37 -16.26 23.62
N LEU A 144 2.65 -15.12 23.51
CA LEU A 144 3.21 -13.80 23.21
C LEU A 144 3.77 -13.08 24.44
N ARG A 145 3.63 -13.66 25.64
CA ARG A 145 4.08 -13.07 26.90
C ARG A 145 5.58 -12.81 26.88
N ARG A 146 5.97 -11.56 27.20
CA ARG A 146 7.37 -11.09 27.17
C ARG A 146 8.04 -11.27 25.80
N LYS A 147 7.28 -11.28 24.72
CA LYS A 147 7.79 -11.29 23.34
C LYS A 147 7.59 -9.94 22.68
N ASN A 148 8.52 -9.57 21.81
CA ASN A 148 8.27 -8.52 20.83
C ASN A 148 7.37 -9.12 19.74
N VAL A 149 6.41 -8.35 19.23
CA VAL A 149 5.40 -8.84 18.29
C VAL A 149 5.49 -8.06 17.00
N LEU A 150 5.64 -8.78 15.89
CA LEU A 150 5.50 -8.25 14.53
C LEU A 150 4.10 -8.57 14.03
N LEU A 151 3.21 -7.58 14.03
CA LEU A 151 1.84 -7.71 13.56
C LEU A 151 1.79 -7.54 12.05
N PHE A 152 1.67 -8.65 11.34
CA PHE A 152 1.42 -8.64 9.91
C PHE A 152 -0.07 -8.38 9.69
N ILE A 153 -0.44 -7.23 9.15
CA ILE A 153 -1.83 -6.80 8.99
C ILE A 153 -2.09 -6.64 7.51
N SER A 154 -3.15 -7.28 7.00
CA SER A 154 -3.46 -7.22 5.58
C SER A 154 -4.94 -7.50 5.30
N SER A 155 -5.38 -7.14 4.11
CA SER A 155 -6.55 -7.78 3.51
C SER A 155 -6.21 -9.22 3.09
N LEU A 156 -7.12 -9.90 2.41
CA LEU A 156 -6.82 -11.20 1.79
C LEU A 156 -6.11 -11.06 0.43
N GLU A 157 -5.90 -9.83 -0.06
CA GLU A 157 -5.10 -9.58 -1.27
C GLU A 157 -3.61 -9.52 -0.89
N ILE A 158 -3.00 -10.69 -0.70
CA ILE A 158 -1.58 -10.85 -0.35
C ILE A 158 -0.88 -11.57 -1.50
N SER A 159 0.12 -10.95 -2.12
CA SER A 159 0.99 -11.63 -3.08
C SER A 159 1.92 -12.63 -2.38
N GLU A 160 2.41 -13.62 -3.12
CA GLU A 160 3.37 -14.59 -2.59
C GLU A 160 4.69 -13.93 -2.14
N ASP A 161 5.06 -12.79 -2.71
CA ASP A 161 6.28 -12.04 -2.37
C ASP A 161 6.23 -11.52 -0.93
N TYR A 162 5.03 -11.10 -0.50
CA TYR A 162 4.54 -11.09 0.88
C TYR A 162 5.19 -12.14 1.77
N ILE A 163 4.80 -13.37 1.49
CA ILE A 163 5.09 -14.52 2.33
C ILE A 163 6.56 -14.91 2.17
N ALA A 164 7.09 -14.87 0.95
CA ALA A 164 8.47 -15.19 0.63
C ALA A 164 9.47 -14.26 1.32
N ARG A 165 9.18 -12.95 1.39
CA ARG A 165 10.03 -11.97 2.09
C ARG A 165 9.98 -12.11 3.61
N LEU A 166 8.84 -12.51 4.17
CA LEU A 166 8.69 -12.68 5.62
C LEU A 166 9.26 -14.00 6.14
N ARG A 167 9.38 -15.04 5.30
CA ARG A 167 9.94 -16.34 5.71
C ARG A 167 11.36 -16.25 6.28
N PRO A 168 12.35 -15.62 5.60
CA PRO A 168 13.68 -15.43 6.18
C PRO A 168 13.67 -14.71 7.52
N ILE A 169 12.76 -13.73 7.71
CA ILE A 169 12.62 -13.00 8.97
C ILE A 169 12.05 -13.92 10.07
N TYR A 170 11.06 -14.74 9.74
CA TYR A 170 10.51 -15.74 10.65
C TYR A 170 11.59 -16.72 11.11
N ASP A 171 12.36 -17.27 10.18
CA ASP A 171 13.42 -18.24 10.49
C ASP A 171 14.52 -17.59 11.32
N PHE A 172 14.97 -16.38 10.96
CA PHE A 172 15.97 -15.61 11.70
C PHE A 172 15.55 -15.30 13.14
N THR A 173 14.27 -15.00 13.36
CA THR A 173 13.75 -14.65 14.70
C THR A 173 13.37 -15.86 15.56
N LYS A 174 13.27 -17.05 14.95
CA LYS A 174 12.84 -18.28 15.61
C LYS A 174 13.84 -18.75 16.68
N ASP A 175 15.13 -18.69 16.39
CA ASP A 175 16.18 -19.27 17.24
C ASP A 175 16.28 -18.60 18.60
N LYS A 176 16.19 -17.27 18.65
CA LYS A 176 16.21 -16.51 19.91
C LYS A 176 14.85 -16.53 20.62
N ASN A 177 13.77 -16.84 19.91
CA ASN A 177 12.41 -16.87 20.41
C ASN A 177 12.00 -15.56 21.12
N GLU A 178 12.61 -14.43 20.78
CA GLU A 178 12.32 -13.11 21.37
C GLU A 178 11.20 -12.38 20.62
N TYR A 179 11.01 -12.73 19.36
CA TYR A 179 10.06 -12.09 18.45
C TYR A 179 9.05 -13.12 17.93
N LYS A 180 7.79 -12.70 17.79
CA LYS A 180 6.71 -13.51 17.22
C LYS A 180 5.99 -12.75 16.12
N ILE A 181 5.85 -13.36 14.95
CA ILE A 181 5.02 -12.82 13.86
C ILE A 181 3.58 -13.28 14.08
N VAL A 182 2.63 -12.35 13.99
CA VAL A 182 1.20 -12.61 14.15
C VAL A 182 0.45 -11.97 12.98
N TRP A 183 -0.25 -12.78 12.18
CA TRP A 183 -1.09 -12.30 11.09
C TRP A 183 -2.49 -11.92 11.58
N ILE A 184 -2.92 -10.69 11.28
CA ILE A 184 -4.25 -10.15 11.53
C ILE A 184 -4.96 -9.90 10.18
N PRO A 185 -5.88 -10.79 9.76
CA PRO A 185 -6.64 -10.60 8.54
C PRO A 185 -7.76 -9.55 8.75
N ILE A 186 -7.77 -8.48 7.96
CA ILE A 186 -8.81 -7.44 8.00
C ILE A 186 -9.83 -7.70 6.90
N VAL A 187 -11.00 -8.21 7.29
CA VAL A 187 -12.13 -8.50 6.40
C VAL A 187 -13.40 -7.90 6.99
N GLU A 188 -14.07 -7.00 6.25
CA GLU A 188 -15.30 -6.34 6.74
C GLU A 188 -16.49 -7.28 6.76
N LYS A 189 -16.64 -8.10 5.71
CA LYS A 189 -17.74 -9.03 5.55
C LYS A 189 -17.24 -10.34 4.95
N TRP A 190 -17.39 -11.40 5.71
CA TRP A 190 -16.99 -12.73 5.29
C TRP A 190 -17.99 -13.34 4.30
N THR A 191 -17.45 -13.95 3.24
CA THR A 191 -18.17 -14.80 2.28
C THR A 191 -17.46 -16.16 2.23
N LYS A 192 -18.13 -17.19 1.67
CA LYS A 192 -17.52 -18.52 1.53
C LYS A 192 -16.21 -18.48 0.72
N ASP A 193 -16.17 -17.68 -0.34
CA ASP A 193 -14.98 -17.54 -1.19
C ASP A 193 -13.82 -16.88 -0.43
N LEU A 194 -14.11 -15.85 0.37
CA LEU A 194 -13.11 -15.20 1.22
C LEU A 194 -12.60 -16.13 2.32
N GLN A 195 -13.45 -17.01 2.87
CA GLN A 195 -13.03 -18.02 3.83
C GLN A 195 -12.04 -19.01 3.20
N HIS A 196 -12.34 -19.51 2.00
CA HIS A 196 -11.44 -20.41 1.28
C HIS A 196 -10.09 -19.75 0.94
N LYS A 197 -10.12 -18.48 0.51
CA LYS A 197 -8.92 -17.68 0.26
C LYS A 197 -8.08 -17.49 1.53
N PHE A 198 -8.72 -17.17 2.65
CA PHE A 198 -8.07 -17.06 3.96
C PHE A 198 -7.36 -18.35 4.36
N GLU A 199 -8.02 -19.50 4.22
CA GLU A 199 -7.43 -20.80 4.58
C GLU A 199 -6.25 -21.15 3.69
N THR A 200 -6.35 -20.87 2.39
CA THR A 200 -5.27 -21.08 1.42
C THR A 200 -4.03 -20.25 1.76
N LEU A 201 -4.22 -18.98 2.13
CA LEU A 201 -3.14 -18.10 2.58
C LEU A 201 -2.55 -18.56 3.92
N ARG A 202 -3.41 -18.86 4.90
CA ARG A 202 -3.00 -19.34 6.23
C ARG A 202 -2.14 -20.59 6.14
N ALA A 203 -2.45 -21.51 5.22
CA ALA A 203 -1.69 -22.75 5.03
C ALA A 203 -0.23 -22.53 4.59
N LYS A 204 0.09 -21.38 3.97
CA LYS A 204 1.44 -21.03 3.50
C LYS A 204 2.29 -20.33 4.56
N MET A 205 1.68 -19.93 5.68
CA MET A 205 2.27 -19.12 6.73
C MET A 205 2.64 -19.98 7.95
N PRO A 206 3.93 -20.08 8.33
CA PRO A 206 4.36 -20.85 9.50
C PRO A 206 4.17 -20.11 10.83
N TRP A 207 3.78 -18.83 10.80
CA TRP A 207 3.61 -17.98 11.98
C TRP A 207 2.18 -18.02 12.55
N TYR A 208 1.94 -17.23 13.59
CA TYR A 208 0.65 -17.21 14.28
C TYR A 208 -0.39 -16.45 13.45
N THR A 209 -1.64 -16.88 13.50
CA THR A 209 -2.77 -16.22 12.83
C THR A 209 -3.89 -15.97 13.83
N VAL A 210 -4.47 -14.78 13.77
CA VAL A 210 -5.59 -14.39 14.61
C VAL A 210 -6.90 -14.99 14.10
N GLY A 211 -7.61 -15.67 15.00
CA GLY A 211 -8.98 -16.12 14.79
C GLY A 211 -9.14 -17.25 13.77
N GLN A 212 -10.41 -17.55 13.50
CA GLN A 212 -10.84 -18.39 12.39
C GLN A 212 -11.56 -17.53 11.34
N ALA A 213 -11.81 -18.11 10.17
CA ALA A 213 -12.56 -17.43 9.13
C ALA A 213 -13.94 -17.02 9.68
N GLY A 214 -14.27 -15.73 9.64
CA GLY A 214 -15.51 -15.21 10.24
C GLY A 214 -15.37 -14.55 11.62
N ALA A 215 -14.23 -14.71 12.31
CA ALA A 215 -14.06 -14.16 13.64
C ALA A 215 -14.07 -12.62 13.64
N HIS A 216 -14.77 -12.03 14.61
CA HIS A 216 -14.78 -10.58 14.80
C HIS A 216 -13.48 -10.13 15.47
N ILE A 217 -12.85 -9.09 14.92
CA ILE A 217 -11.65 -8.46 15.49
C ILE A 217 -12.06 -7.08 15.99
N ALA A 218 -11.95 -6.86 17.30
CA ALA A 218 -12.41 -5.63 17.96
C ALA A 218 -11.68 -4.37 17.47
N GLY A 219 -10.38 -4.52 17.19
CA GLY A 219 -9.45 -3.46 16.84
C GLY A 219 -9.49 -2.99 15.39
N ILE A 220 -10.35 -3.52 14.52
CA ILE A 220 -10.32 -3.18 13.08
C ILE A 220 -10.39 -1.67 12.85
N LYS A 221 -11.27 -0.95 13.55
CA LYS A 221 -11.42 0.51 13.40
C LYS A 221 -10.15 1.25 13.84
N TYR A 222 -9.56 0.85 14.96
CA TYR A 222 -8.29 1.40 15.45
C TYR A 222 -7.13 1.17 14.46
N ILE A 223 -7.03 -0.05 13.91
CA ILE A 223 -6.03 -0.38 12.89
C ILE A 223 -6.20 0.49 11.64
N LYS A 224 -7.43 0.71 11.19
CA LYS A 224 -7.71 1.56 10.03
C LYS A 224 -7.43 3.03 10.27
N GLU A 225 -7.84 3.57 11.42
CA GLU A 225 -7.77 5.01 11.68
C GLU A 225 -6.41 5.45 12.27
N ASP A 226 -5.98 4.81 13.36
CA ASP A 226 -4.78 5.22 14.10
C ASP A 226 -3.49 4.63 13.50
N TRP A 227 -3.55 3.43 12.90
CA TRP A 227 -2.41 2.87 12.15
C TRP A 227 -2.50 3.11 10.64
N ASN A 228 -3.54 3.82 10.19
CA ASN A 228 -3.76 4.22 8.80
C ASN A 228 -3.73 3.05 7.80
N PHE A 229 -4.33 1.92 8.19
CA PHE A 229 -4.43 0.73 7.32
C PHE A 229 -5.45 0.94 6.20
N ASN A 230 -5.01 0.78 4.94
CA ASN A 230 -5.80 1.01 3.73
C ASN A 230 -6.03 -0.24 2.87
N GLY A 231 -5.79 -1.45 3.41
CA GLY A 231 -5.96 -2.72 2.70
C GLY A 231 -4.65 -3.38 2.25
N LYS A 232 -3.59 -2.60 2.01
CA LYS A 232 -2.26 -3.12 1.65
C LYS A 232 -1.57 -3.75 2.87
N PRO A 233 -0.80 -4.85 2.68
CA PRO A 233 -0.05 -5.44 3.78
C PRO A 233 0.87 -4.44 4.49
N MET A 234 0.91 -4.50 5.82
CA MET A 234 1.82 -3.74 6.67
C MET A 234 2.33 -4.61 7.83
N LEU A 235 3.48 -4.26 8.39
CA LEU A 235 4.08 -4.96 9.54
C LEU A 235 4.32 -3.99 10.69
N VAL A 236 3.43 -3.97 11.67
CA VAL A 236 3.57 -3.13 12.87
C VAL A 236 4.48 -3.84 13.87
N VAL A 237 5.43 -3.13 14.47
CA VAL A 237 6.37 -3.70 15.43
C VAL A 237 6.06 -3.15 16.82
N LEU A 238 5.73 -4.05 17.76
CA LEU A 238 5.47 -3.73 19.16
C LEU A 238 6.49 -4.42 20.05
N ASN A 239 6.96 -3.74 21.08
CA ASN A 239 7.82 -4.37 22.08
C ASN A 239 7.02 -5.16 23.13
N THR A 240 7.73 -5.76 24.10
CA THR A 240 7.11 -6.55 25.19
C THR A 240 6.11 -5.77 26.05
N MET A 241 6.23 -4.44 26.09
CA MET A 241 5.37 -3.50 26.81
C MET A 241 4.42 -2.75 25.88
N SER A 242 4.07 -3.37 24.74
CA SER A 242 3.14 -2.85 23.73
C SER A 242 3.50 -1.47 23.16
N GLN A 243 4.73 -0.99 23.35
CA GLN A 243 5.17 0.27 22.78
C GLN A 243 5.48 0.08 21.31
N LEU A 244 4.94 0.98 20.50
CA LEU A 244 5.17 1.01 19.07
C LEU A 244 6.63 1.32 18.75
N GLN A 245 7.29 0.38 18.06
CA GLN A 245 8.67 0.51 17.60
C GLN A 245 8.73 0.97 16.15
N HIS A 246 7.76 0.56 15.33
CA HIS A 246 7.66 0.94 13.92
C HIS A 246 6.25 0.69 13.36
N PHE A 247 5.72 1.63 12.58
CA PHE A 247 4.38 1.53 11.99
C PHE A 247 4.29 0.55 10.80
N ASN A 248 5.35 0.44 9.98
CA ASN A 248 5.35 -0.50 8.86
C ASN A 248 6.76 -1.01 8.46
N ALA A 249 7.26 -2.01 9.18
CA ALA A 249 8.59 -2.59 8.98
C ALA A 249 8.75 -3.38 7.68
N LEU A 250 7.68 -3.65 6.91
CA LEU A 250 7.81 -4.30 5.60
C LEU A 250 8.76 -3.52 4.70
N ARG A 251 8.71 -2.19 4.74
CA ARG A 251 9.57 -1.33 3.91
C ARG A 251 11.05 -1.57 4.19
N MET A 252 11.41 -1.71 5.47
CA MET A 252 12.77 -2.03 5.88
C MET A 252 13.17 -3.44 5.42
N ILE A 253 12.27 -4.42 5.57
CA ILE A 253 12.51 -5.81 5.13
C ILE A 253 12.72 -5.88 3.61
N TRP A 254 11.98 -5.08 2.85
CA TRP A 254 12.08 -5.03 1.40
C TRP A 254 13.47 -4.56 0.91
N ILE A 255 14.10 -3.64 1.65
CA ILE A 255 15.41 -3.06 1.28
C ILE A 255 16.57 -3.85 1.92
N TRP A 256 16.47 -4.20 3.20
CA TRP A 256 17.60 -4.71 4.00
C TRP A 256 17.40 -6.13 4.54
N GLY A 257 16.22 -6.74 4.37
CA GLY A 257 15.92 -8.06 4.90
C GLY A 257 16.20 -8.16 6.41
N CYS A 258 16.98 -9.16 6.82
CA CYS A 258 17.34 -9.38 8.23
C CYS A 258 18.27 -8.31 8.81
N GLN A 259 18.99 -7.54 7.98
CA GLN A 259 19.91 -6.50 8.46
C GLN A 259 19.15 -5.31 9.08
N ALA A 260 17.86 -5.17 8.76
CA ALA A 260 16.97 -4.18 9.35
C ALA A 260 16.53 -4.50 10.79
N PHE A 261 16.83 -5.69 11.32
CA PHE A 261 16.54 -6.04 12.70
C PHE A 261 17.23 -5.07 13.68
N PRO A 262 16.56 -4.58 14.75
CA PRO A 262 15.28 -5.03 15.32
C PRO A 262 14.01 -4.37 14.75
N PHE A 263 14.07 -3.76 13.56
CA PHE A 263 12.94 -3.11 12.88
C PHE A 263 12.32 -1.96 13.67
N THR A 264 13.16 -1.16 14.34
CA THR A 264 12.74 0.06 15.03
C THR A 264 12.87 1.27 14.09
N GLN A 265 12.13 2.34 14.38
CA GLN A 265 12.28 3.60 13.64
C GLN A 265 13.71 4.15 13.70
N GLU A 266 14.35 4.11 14.87
CA GLU A 266 15.75 4.52 15.02
C GLU A 266 16.69 3.72 14.12
N LYS A 267 16.45 2.40 13.98
CA LYS A 267 17.24 1.55 13.09
C LYS A 267 17.00 1.89 11.62
N GLU A 268 15.77 2.22 11.24
CA GLU A 268 15.44 2.71 9.89
C GLU A 268 16.21 3.99 9.57
N GLU A 269 16.16 4.97 10.48
CA GLU A 269 16.87 6.25 10.33
C GLU A 269 18.38 6.04 10.19
N GLN A 270 18.97 5.17 11.02
CA GLN A 270 20.39 4.81 10.93
C GLN A 270 20.74 4.18 9.57
N LEU A 271 19.95 3.22 9.09
CA LEU A 271 20.20 2.53 7.83
C LEU A 271 20.06 3.49 6.64
N LEU A 272 19.05 4.35 6.63
CA LEU A 272 18.86 5.36 5.59
C LEU A 272 20.03 6.33 5.50
N LEU A 273 20.57 6.79 6.63
CA LEU A 273 21.74 7.66 6.67
C LEU A 273 23.00 6.97 6.15
N SER A 274 23.11 5.65 6.33
CA SER A 274 24.25 4.86 5.87
C SER A 274 24.25 4.61 4.35
N LEU A 275 23.11 4.75 3.67
CA LEU A 275 23.01 4.41 2.25
C LEU A 275 23.86 5.31 1.36
N GLN A 276 23.84 6.63 1.56
CA GLN A 276 24.58 7.61 0.75
C GLN A 276 24.55 7.29 -0.77
N ASP A 277 25.70 7.11 -1.42
CA ASP A 277 25.83 6.75 -2.83
C ASP A 277 25.65 5.25 -3.10
N THR A 278 25.44 4.42 -2.09
CA THR A 278 25.26 2.96 -2.20
C THR A 278 23.80 2.49 -2.17
N TRP A 279 22.85 3.43 -2.10
CA TRP A 279 21.41 3.14 -1.97
C TRP A 279 20.88 2.20 -3.06
N PHE A 280 21.35 2.35 -4.30
CA PHE A 280 20.89 1.53 -5.42
C PHE A 280 21.33 0.06 -5.23
N SER A 281 22.58 -0.15 -4.85
CA SER A 281 23.12 -1.48 -4.58
C SER A 281 22.44 -2.16 -3.38
N ALA A 282 22.05 -1.39 -2.35
CA ALA A 282 21.29 -1.94 -1.23
C ALA A 282 19.91 -2.46 -1.64
N ILE A 283 19.21 -1.74 -2.53
CA ILE A 283 17.93 -2.21 -3.09
C ILE A 283 18.15 -3.48 -3.91
N MET A 284 19.20 -3.49 -4.74
CA MET A 284 19.50 -4.64 -5.59
C MET A 284 19.87 -5.90 -4.79
N ASP A 285 20.59 -5.78 -3.66
CA ASP A 285 20.87 -6.92 -2.78
C ASP A 285 19.58 -7.58 -2.25
N GLY A 286 18.53 -6.78 -2.03
CA GLY A 286 17.23 -7.27 -1.59
C GLY A 286 16.43 -7.98 -2.69
N ILE A 287 16.82 -7.82 -3.95
CA ILE A 287 16.16 -8.41 -5.12
C ILE A 287 16.91 -9.65 -5.60
N ASP A 288 18.22 -9.52 -5.84
CA ASP A 288 19.08 -10.60 -6.28
C ASP A 288 20.40 -10.59 -5.49
N THR A 289 20.58 -11.63 -4.69
CA THR A 289 21.78 -11.83 -3.88
C THR A 289 23.04 -12.09 -4.70
N GLU A 290 22.93 -12.49 -5.98
CA GLU A 290 24.09 -12.71 -6.86
C GLU A 290 24.87 -11.40 -7.11
N ILE A 291 24.20 -10.25 -7.00
CA ILE A 291 24.81 -8.92 -7.15
C ILE A 291 25.85 -8.67 -6.06
N SER A 292 25.67 -9.25 -4.87
CA SER A 292 26.63 -9.15 -3.77
C SER A 292 27.96 -9.85 -4.04
N LYS A 293 28.03 -10.73 -5.05
CA LYS A 293 29.24 -11.49 -5.42
C LYS A 293 30.19 -10.73 -6.35
N TRP A 294 29.82 -9.55 -6.84
CA TRP A 294 30.65 -8.78 -7.75
C TRP A 294 31.76 -8.01 -7.03
N ASN A 295 32.88 -7.78 -7.73
CA ASN A 295 34.07 -7.18 -7.14
C ASN A 295 33.86 -5.68 -6.86
N LYS A 296 34.60 -5.13 -5.90
CA LYS A 296 34.56 -3.70 -5.55
C LYS A 296 34.92 -2.76 -6.71
N ASP A 297 35.66 -3.26 -7.69
CA ASP A 297 36.15 -2.48 -8.83
C ASP A 297 35.37 -2.75 -10.12
N ASP A 298 34.35 -3.63 -10.09
CA ASP A 298 33.51 -3.90 -11.25
C ASP A 298 32.58 -2.70 -11.54
N TYR A 299 32.49 -2.31 -12.80
CA TYR A 299 31.42 -1.43 -13.28
C TYR A 299 30.23 -2.27 -13.71
N ILE A 300 29.02 -1.90 -13.27
CA ILE A 300 27.80 -2.61 -13.69
C ILE A 300 26.79 -1.63 -14.27
N PHE A 301 26.33 -1.92 -15.48
CA PHE A 301 25.15 -1.31 -16.06
C PHE A 301 23.92 -2.16 -15.73
N PHE A 302 23.01 -1.59 -14.95
CA PHE A 302 21.64 -2.06 -14.82
C PHE A 302 20.80 -1.34 -15.87
N TYR A 303 19.92 -2.06 -16.56
CA TYR A 303 19.11 -1.44 -17.60
C TYR A 303 17.78 -2.17 -17.82
N GLY A 304 16.78 -1.45 -18.30
CA GLY A 304 15.44 -1.98 -18.59
C GLY A 304 14.60 -1.00 -19.40
N GLY A 305 13.43 -1.43 -19.89
CA GLY A 305 12.54 -0.61 -20.73
C GLY A 305 11.99 -1.34 -21.95
N ASP A 306 11.60 -0.59 -22.98
CA ASP A 306 11.12 -1.14 -24.26
C ASP A 306 12.24 -1.86 -25.03
N SER A 307 11.89 -3.00 -25.62
CA SER A 307 12.78 -3.94 -26.28
C SER A 307 13.69 -3.30 -27.34
N GLU A 308 13.22 -2.40 -28.21
CA GLU A 308 14.05 -1.90 -29.32
C GLU A 308 15.22 -1.03 -28.84
N ARG A 309 14.96 -0.04 -27.99
CA ARG A 309 16.02 0.85 -27.45
C ARG A 309 16.90 0.13 -26.43
N VAL A 310 16.33 -0.80 -25.66
CA VAL A 310 17.08 -1.65 -24.75
C VAL A 310 18.05 -2.55 -25.51
N ASN A 311 17.64 -3.09 -26.67
CA ASN A 311 18.52 -3.89 -27.52
C ASN A 311 19.67 -3.05 -28.08
N GLN A 312 19.40 -1.83 -28.56
CA GLN A 312 20.44 -0.91 -29.02
C GLN A 312 21.44 -0.55 -27.91
N PHE A 313 20.95 -0.28 -26.69
CA PHE A 313 21.80 -0.08 -25.52
C PHE A 313 22.67 -1.30 -25.24
N LYS A 314 22.08 -2.50 -25.22
CA LYS A 314 22.79 -3.76 -24.99
C LYS A 314 23.87 -4.00 -26.04
N GLU A 315 23.60 -3.76 -27.32
CA GLU A 315 24.58 -3.89 -28.40
C GLU A 315 25.77 -2.96 -28.21
N LYS A 316 25.54 -1.67 -27.96
CA LYS A 316 26.62 -0.68 -27.75
C LYS A 316 27.40 -0.96 -26.47
N ALA A 317 26.73 -1.33 -25.38
CA ALA A 317 27.40 -1.69 -24.13
C ALA A 317 28.24 -2.97 -24.29
N THR A 318 27.78 -3.94 -25.08
CA THR A 318 28.54 -5.16 -25.40
C THR A 318 29.76 -4.84 -26.28
N ALA A 319 29.62 -3.93 -27.24
CA ALA A 319 30.75 -3.44 -28.04
C ALA A 319 31.83 -2.79 -27.15
N LEU A 320 31.42 -1.91 -26.23
CA LEU A 320 32.31 -1.33 -25.21
C LEU A 320 32.99 -2.40 -24.35
N ILE A 321 32.26 -3.45 -23.95
CA ILE A 321 32.82 -4.53 -23.14
C ILE A 321 33.94 -5.29 -23.85
N ASN A 322 33.85 -5.41 -25.18
CA ASN A 322 34.78 -6.19 -26.01
C ASN A 322 35.93 -5.37 -26.60
N ASP A 323 35.90 -4.05 -26.44
CA ASP A 323 36.89 -3.11 -26.98
C ASP A 323 38.31 -3.35 -26.43
N GLU A 324 39.32 -3.17 -27.28
CA GLU A 324 40.72 -3.49 -26.96
C GLU A 324 41.34 -2.51 -25.96
N ILE A 325 40.99 -1.22 -26.02
CA ILE A 325 41.48 -0.18 -25.10
C ILE A 325 41.04 -0.49 -23.67
N LYS A 326 39.85 -1.09 -23.50
CA LYS A 326 39.36 -1.57 -22.21
C LYS A 326 40.15 -2.79 -21.71
N LYS A 327 40.50 -3.74 -22.58
CA LYS A 327 41.29 -4.93 -22.21
C LYS A 327 42.67 -4.53 -21.70
N GLU A 328 43.29 -3.53 -22.33
CA GLU A 328 44.56 -2.96 -21.89
C GLU A 328 44.43 -2.25 -20.54
N SER A 329 43.32 -1.54 -20.33
CA SER A 329 43.03 -0.77 -19.10
C SER A 329 42.52 -1.63 -17.93
N LYS A 330 42.32 -2.95 -18.13
CA LYS A 330 41.79 -3.92 -17.14
C LYS A 330 40.46 -3.55 -16.50
N ILE A 331 39.65 -2.72 -17.15
CA ILE A 331 38.34 -2.30 -16.64
C ILE A 331 37.39 -3.50 -16.75
N SER A 332 36.69 -3.86 -15.68
CA SER A 332 35.65 -4.90 -15.69
C SER A 332 34.28 -4.23 -15.80
N ILE A 333 33.51 -4.57 -16.84
CA ILE A 333 32.16 -4.04 -17.07
C ILE A 333 31.20 -5.22 -17.22
N LYS A 334 30.10 -5.20 -16.47
CA LYS A 334 29.03 -6.20 -16.49
C LYS A 334 27.70 -5.55 -16.87
N LEU A 335 26.83 -6.34 -17.50
CA LEU A 335 25.47 -5.95 -17.84
C LEU A 335 24.49 -6.76 -17.02
N TYR A 336 23.52 -6.09 -16.40
CA TYR A 336 22.43 -6.71 -15.67
C TYR A 336 21.09 -6.22 -16.22
N PRO A 337 20.38 -7.06 -16.99
CA PRO A 337 19.06 -6.69 -17.47
C PRO A 337 18.04 -6.83 -16.34
N VAL A 338 17.27 -5.77 -16.10
CA VAL A 338 16.09 -5.81 -15.24
C VAL A 338 14.89 -6.05 -16.14
N GLU A 339 14.68 -7.32 -16.50
CA GLU A 339 13.69 -7.73 -17.50
C GLU A 339 12.29 -7.81 -16.91
N LYS A 340 11.30 -7.42 -17.72
CA LYS A 340 9.88 -7.65 -17.46
C LYS A 340 9.50 -9.02 -18.03
N ASN A 341 9.28 -10.02 -17.19
CA ASN A 341 8.79 -11.33 -17.60
C ASN A 341 7.41 -11.21 -18.28
N ALA A 342 7.34 -11.54 -19.56
CA ALA A 342 6.10 -11.48 -20.36
C ALA A 342 5.11 -12.63 -20.07
N ASN A 343 5.52 -13.67 -19.32
CA ASN A 343 4.69 -14.82 -19.03
C ASN A 343 3.85 -14.58 -17.77
N ASN A 344 2.55 -14.36 -17.96
CA ASN A 344 1.50 -14.32 -16.94
C ASN A 344 1.26 -15.70 -16.27
N ASP A 345 2.32 -16.39 -15.83
CA ASP A 345 2.23 -17.72 -15.18
C ASP A 345 2.03 -17.60 -13.66
N GLY A 346 1.69 -16.40 -13.15
CA GLY A 346 1.44 -16.17 -11.73
C GLY A 346 2.67 -16.32 -10.83
N ARG A 347 3.88 -16.40 -11.39
CA ARG A 347 5.15 -16.17 -10.66
C ARG A 347 5.59 -14.73 -10.91
N ASP A 348 5.89 -14.03 -9.83
CA ASP A 348 6.22 -12.62 -9.83
C ASP A 348 7.49 -12.31 -10.65
N ASP A 349 7.49 -11.14 -11.24
CA ASP A 349 8.47 -10.64 -12.20
C ASP A 349 9.51 -9.79 -11.44
N SER A 350 10.81 -10.06 -11.63
CA SER A 350 11.89 -9.29 -10.99
C SER A 350 11.77 -7.79 -11.24
N PHE A 351 11.14 -7.38 -12.35
CA PHE A 351 10.81 -5.99 -12.68
C PHE A 351 9.80 -5.35 -11.73
N SER A 352 8.77 -6.10 -11.34
CA SER A 352 7.70 -5.67 -10.41
C SER A 352 8.27 -5.43 -9.02
N THR A 353 9.08 -6.38 -8.54
CA THR A 353 9.82 -6.30 -7.27
C THR A 353 10.79 -5.11 -7.28
N PHE A 354 11.53 -4.89 -8.38
CA PHE A 354 12.46 -3.77 -8.51
C PHE A 354 11.77 -2.42 -8.34
N TRP A 355 10.75 -2.12 -9.16
CA TRP A 355 10.07 -0.83 -9.08
C TRP A 355 9.37 -0.61 -7.75
N SER A 356 8.79 -1.66 -7.16
CA SER A 356 8.20 -1.60 -5.82
C SER A 356 9.24 -1.21 -4.75
N ALA A 357 10.47 -1.71 -4.85
CA ALA A 357 11.55 -1.33 -3.94
C ALA A 357 12.00 0.13 -4.13
N ILE A 358 12.09 0.62 -5.38
CA ILE A 358 12.40 2.03 -5.69
C ILE A 358 11.29 2.96 -5.14
N GLU A 359 10.03 2.62 -5.32
CA GLU A 359 8.89 3.38 -4.80
C GLU A 359 8.88 3.41 -3.26
N ASN A 360 9.16 2.27 -2.62
CA ASN A 360 9.30 2.21 -1.16
C ASN A 360 10.43 3.13 -0.67
N MET A 361 11.59 3.14 -1.35
CA MET A 361 12.70 4.05 -1.01
C MET A 361 12.27 5.52 -1.07
N PHE A 362 11.54 5.91 -2.12
CA PHE A 362 11.00 7.26 -2.25
C PHE A 362 10.03 7.59 -1.10
N HIS A 363 9.09 6.69 -0.80
CA HIS A 363 8.13 6.89 0.27
C HIS A 363 8.79 7.08 1.63
N ILE A 364 9.75 6.23 1.99
CA ILE A 364 10.45 6.31 3.28
C ILE A 364 11.16 7.66 3.42
N LYS A 365 11.95 8.07 2.43
CA LYS A 365 12.71 9.33 2.51
C LYS A 365 11.82 10.57 2.50
N VAL A 366 10.73 10.57 1.73
CA VAL A 366 9.77 11.68 1.71
C VAL A 366 9.00 11.78 3.03
N ILE A 367 8.53 10.65 3.59
CA ILE A 367 7.83 10.62 4.87
C ILE A 367 8.73 11.11 6.01
N ASN A 368 10.00 10.69 6.01
CA ASN A 368 10.99 11.12 7.00
C ASN A 368 11.51 12.55 6.74
N LYS A 369 10.94 13.28 5.77
CA LYS A 369 11.33 14.65 5.36
C LYS A 369 12.83 14.80 5.03
N GLN A 370 13.47 13.71 4.64
CA GLN A 370 14.89 13.67 4.27
C GLN A 370 15.02 13.94 2.76
N VAL A 371 14.88 15.21 2.35
CA VAL A 371 15.11 15.61 0.96
C VAL A 371 16.61 15.81 0.73
N ASP A 372 17.31 14.72 0.46
CA ASP A 372 18.74 14.68 0.16
C ASP A 372 19.00 14.35 -1.33
N ASP A 373 20.28 14.20 -1.70
CA ASP A 373 20.64 13.85 -3.07
C ASP A 373 20.16 12.45 -3.48
N VAL A 374 19.96 11.53 -2.52
CA VAL A 374 19.38 10.20 -2.80
C VAL A 374 17.93 10.36 -3.26
N VAL A 375 17.13 11.22 -2.63
CA VAL A 375 15.76 11.48 -3.10
C VAL A 375 15.75 12.00 -4.53
N LYS A 376 16.65 12.92 -4.88
CA LYS A 376 16.75 13.44 -6.26
C LYS A 376 17.14 12.34 -7.26
N GLN A 377 18.04 11.44 -6.88
CA GLN A 377 18.46 10.30 -7.70
C GLN A 377 17.32 9.29 -7.88
N VAL A 378 16.59 8.96 -6.81
CA VAL A 378 15.40 8.10 -6.85
C VAL A 378 14.32 8.71 -7.74
N GLN A 379 14.05 10.02 -7.61
CA GLN A 379 13.14 10.76 -8.49
C GLN A 379 13.57 10.68 -9.96
N LYS A 380 14.87 10.87 -10.23
CA LYS A 380 15.43 10.78 -11.58
C LYS A 380 15.20 9.39 -12.18
N LEU A 381 15.32 8.32 -11.40
CA LEU A 381 15.05 6.96 -11.86
C LEU A 381 13.56 6.69 -12.08
N LEU A 382 12.70 7.11 -11.13
CA LEU A 382 11.24 6.97 -11.23
C LEU A 382 10.66 7.72 -12.44
N PHE A 383 11.28 8.81 -12.87
CA PHE A 383 10.91 9.50 -14.11
C PHE A 383 10.99 8.58 -15.33
N TYR A 384 11.94 7.65 -15.39
CA TYR A 384 12.09 6.73 -16.51
C TYR A 384 11.24 5.45 -16.39
N LYS A 385 10.50 5.27 -15.28
CA LYS A 385 9.71 4.05 -15.04
C LYS A 385 8.71 3.76 -16.16
N ASP A 386 7.99 4.80 -16.58
CA ASP A 386 6.97 4.73 -17.63
C ASP A 386 7.47 5.28 -18.97
N ASP A 387 8.76 5.63 -19.07
CA ASP A 387 9.35 6.15 -20.30
C ASP A 387 9.64 5.01 -21.27
N LYS A 388 9.10 5.12 -22.49
CA LYS A 388 9.38 4.21 -23.60
C LYS A 388 10.84 4.24 -24.03
N SER A 389 11.60 5.27 -23.63
CA SER A 389 13.02 5.40 -23.96
C SER A 389 13.93 4.41 -23.23
N GLY A 390 13.41 3.74 -22.18
CA GLY A 390 14.18 2.87 -21.32
C GLY A 390 15.07 3.63 -20.35
N TRP A 391 15.75 2.89 -19.47
CA TRP A 391 16.58 3.43 -18.42
C TRP A 391 17.85 2.61 -18.26
N ALA A 392 18.90 3.26 -17.78
CA ALA A 392 20.13 2.62 -17.35
C ALA A 392 20.70 3.31 -16.11
N VAL A 393 21.31 2.50 -15.24
CA VAL A 393 22.04 2.91 -14.05
C VAL A 393 23.42 2.31 -14.12
N LEU A 394 24.44 3.15 -13.95
CA LEU A 394 25.83 2.71 -13.82
C LEU A 394 26.25 2.79 -12.36
N ILE A 395 26.82 1.70 -11.84
CA ILE A 395 27.48 1.67 -10.53
C ILE A 395 28.94 1.24 -10.69
N GLN A 396 29.79 1.62 -9.74
CA GLN A 396 31.16 1.15 -9.57
C GLN A 396 31.29 0.44 -8.21
N GLY A 397 31.49 -0.87 -8.23
CA GLY A 397 31.40 -1.74 -7.07
C GLY A 397 30.00 -1.68 -6.47
N ARG A 398 29.82 -0.79 -5.48
CA ARG A 398 28.53 -0.53 -4.82
C ARG A 398 28.07 0.93 -4.89
N ARG A 399 28.88 1.81 -5.49
CA ARG A 399 28.61 3.25 -5.52
C ARG A 399 27.93 3.64 -6.82
N LEU A 400 26.85 4.40 -6.71
CA LEU A 400 26.13 4.97 -7.83
C LEU A 400 27.01 5.96 -8.59
N VAL A 401 27.16 5.75 -9.90
CA VAL A 401 27.88 6.65 -10.78
C VAL A 401 26.90 7.59 -11.47
N THR A 402 25.93 7.05 -12.20
CA THR A 402 24.91 7.87 -12.88
C THR A 402 23.64 7.07 -13.19
N ILE A 403 22.56 7.82 -13.45
CA ILE A 403 21.22 7.34 -13.83
C ILE A 403 20.79 8.14 -15.05
N GLY A 404 20.30 7.47 -16.10
CA GLY A 404 19.72 8.15 -17.25
C GLY A 404 18.86 7.25 -18.12
N GLY A 405 18.20 7.86 -19.11
CA GLY A 405 17.46 7.16 -20.16
C GLY A 405 18.26 7.11 -21.46
N SER A 406 17.69 7.63 -22.54
CA SER A 406 18.35 7.70 -23.86
C SER A 406 19.73 8.37 -23.87
N THR A 407 20.01 9.30 -22.96
CA THR A 407 21.33 9.95 -22.86
C THR A 407 22.44 8.97 -22.47
N MET A 408 22.14 7.89 -21.75
CA MET A 408 23.10 6.83 -21.46
C MET A 408 23.52 6.09 -22.74
N TYR A 409 22.58 5.89 -23.66
CA TYR A 409 22.86 5.33 -24.98
C TYR A 409 23.76 6.27 -25.79
N THR A 410 23.48 7.57 -25.80
CA THR A 410 24.32 8.56 -26.51
C THR A 410 25.78 8.53 -26.06
N VAL A 411 26.03 8.41 -24.75
CA VAL A 411 27.40 8.29 -24.22
C VAL A 411 28.10 7.02 -24.73
N LEU A 412 27.39 5.89 -24.79
CA LEU A 412 27.94 4.64 -25.33
C LEU A 412 28.19 4.73 -26.83
N GLU A 413 27.31 5.39 -27.59
CA GLU A 413 27.47 5.59 -29.03
C GLU A 413 28.70 6.44 -29.35
N GLN A 414 28.99 7.45 -28.51
CA GLN A 414 30.11 8.36 -28.68
C GLN A 414 31.42 7.85 -28.04
N TYR A 415 31.46 6.61 -27.54
CA TYR A 415 32.61 6.04 -26.84
C TYR A 415 33.95 6.23 -27.57
N HIS A 416 34.01 5.90 -28.86
CA HIS A 416 35.23 6.03 -29.66
C HIS A 416 35.69 7.48 -29.86
N THR A 417 34.83 8.46 -29.58
CA THR A 417 35.16 9.88 -29.67
C THR A 417 35.74 10.41 -28.37
N TRP A 418 35.15 10.06 -27.23
CA TRP A 418 35.62 10.58 -25.93
C TRP A 418 36.75 9.76 -25.32
N ASN A 419 36.86 8.46 -25.64
CA ASN A 419 37.98 7.63 -25.17
C ASN A 419 39.35 8.05 -25.73
N GLN A 420 39.39 8.76 -26.86
CA GLN A 420 40.62 9.31 -27.44
C GLN A 420 41.10 10.57 -26.70
N LYS A 421 40.22 11.23 -25.95
CA LYS A 421 40.52 12.50 -25.28
C LYS A 421 41.12 12.30 -23.89
N VAL A 422 40.94 11.12 -23.29
CA VAL A 422 41.31 10.83 -21.90
C VAL A 422 41.81 9.39 -21.78
N THR A 423 42.92 9.18 -21.07
CA THR A 423 43.39 7.84 -20.72
C THR A 423 42.48 7.22 -19.65
N LEU A 424 41.85 6.10 -19.99
CA LEU A 424 40.94 5.40 -19.09
C LEU A 424 41.68 4.48 -18.12
N THR A 425 41.25 4.50 -16.86
CA THR A 425 41.71 3.59 -15.80
C THR A 425 40.50 3.01 -15.07
N VAL A 426 40.73 1.95 -14.31
CA VAL A 426 39.71 1.35 -13.42
C VAL A 426 39.14 2.36 -12.43
N GLU A 427 39.90 3.39 -12.06
CA GLU A 427 39.50 4.38 -11.05
C GLU A 427 38.70 5.54 -11.68
N ASN A 428 39.06 5.96 -12.89
CA ASN A 428 38.50 7.19 -13.49
C ASN A 428 37.34 6.94 -14.46
N PHE A 429 37.11 5.70 -14.93
CA PHE A 429 36.11 5.42 -15.95
C PHE A 429 34.71 5.91 -15.55
N GLY A 430 34.30 5.67 -14.30
CA GLY A 430 33.02 6.14 -13.77
C GLY A 430 32.90 7.67 -13.77
N GLN A 431 33.97 8.37 -13.40
CA GLN A 431 33.99 9.83 -13.41
C GLN A 431 33.88 10.39 -14.84
N VAL A 432 34.66 9.85 -15.78
CA VAL A 432 34.63 10.26 -17.19
C VAL A 432 33.26 9.98 -17.79
N PHE A 433 32.71 8.78 -17.56
CA PHE A 433 31.38 8.43 -18.05
C PHE A 433 30.29 9.36 -17.51
N ASN A 434 30.34 9.72 -16.22
CA ASN A 434 29.39 10.65 -15.62
C ASN A 434 29.52 12.08 -16.19
N GLN A 435 30.73 12.52 -16.53
CA GLN A 435 30.97 13.81 -17.18
C GLN A 435 30.38 13.83 -18.60
N GLU A 436 30.67 12.82 -19.42
CA GLU A 436 30.11 12.69 -20.77
C GLU A 436 28.57 12.58 -20.72
N HIS A 437 28.03 11.87 -19.73
CA HIS A 437 26.58 11.82 -19.50
C HIS A 437 25.99 13.18 -19.15
N GLY A 438 26.67 13.96 -18.30
CA GLY A 438 26.28 15.34 -18.01
C GLY A 438 26.23 16.24 -19.26
N THR A 439 27.23 16.11 -20.14
CA THR A 439 27.27 16.81 -21.43
C THR A 439 26.11 16.40 -22.33
N ALA A 440 25.87 15.09 -22.50
CA ALA A 440 24.76 14.57 -23.31
C ALA A 440 23.38 15.03 -22.78
N VAL A 441 23.23 15.19 -21.46
CA VAL A 441 22.01 15.74 -20.85
C VAL A 441 21.87 17.24 -21.12
N ALA A 442 22.97 18.01 -21.11
CA ALA A 442 22.96 19.44 -21.36
C ALA A 442 22.71 19.80 -22.84
N GLU A 443 23.21 18.97 -23.76
CA GLU A 443 23.05 19.14 -25.21
C GLU A 443 21.71 18.61 -25.75
N GLY A 444 20.99 17.83 -24.94
CA GLY A 444 19.67 17.30 -25.29
C GLY A 444 18.59 18.37 -25.45
N PRO A 445 17.38 18.00 -25.93
CA PRO A 445 16.25 18.94 -25.98
C PRO A 445 16.02 19.48 -24.56
N GLY A 446 16.09 20.80 -24.40
CA GLY A 446 16.09 21.48 -23.10
C GLY A 446 14.96 21.05 -22.18
N HIS A 447 15.09 21.33 -20.87
CA HIS A 447 14.25 20.84 -19.77
C HIS A 447 12.96 20.07 -20.17
N VAL A 448 13.04 18.74 -20.23
CA VAL A 448 11.87 17.88 -20.34
C VAL A 448 11.16 17.90 -18.99
N CYS A 449 9.98 18.52 -18.92
CA CYS A 449 9.19 18.59 -17.68
C CYS A 449 8.94 17.17 -17.15
N SER A 450 9.56 16.85 -16.00
CA SER A 450 9.43 15.53 -15.38
C SER A 450 8.01 15.30 -14.87
N CYS A 451 7.46 14.12 -15.17
CA CYS A 451 6.21 13.63 -14.59
C CYS A 451 6.41 12.17 -14.20
N PHE A 452 6.08 11.81 -12.97
CA PHE A 452 6.01 10.41 -12.55
C PHE A 452 4.85 10.23 -11.58
N SER A 453 4.32 9.01 -11.55
CA SER A 453 3.23 8.63 -10.64
C SER A 453 3.73 7.55 -9.70
N ILE A 454 3.34 7.64 -8.43
CA ILE A 454 3.64 6.62 -7.43
C ILE A 454 2.31 6.15 -6.82
N PRO A 455 2.10 4.84 -6.62
CA PRO A 455 0.97 4.35 -5.86
C PRO A 455 0.88 5.06 -4.51
N SER A 456 -0.33 5.39 -4.09
CA SER A 456 -0.52 5.94 -2.75
C SER A 456 -0.02 4.94 -1.68
N ALA A 457 0.82 5.43 -0.77
CA ALA A 457 1.26 4.67 0.39
C ALA A 457 0.21 4.68 1.51
N THR A 458 0.24 3.66 2.37
CA THR A 458 -0.34 3.68 3.73
C THR A 458 0.08 4.99 4.39
N GLY A 459 -0.87 5.91 4.63
CA GLY A 459 -0.52 7.30 4.94
C GLY A 459 -1.37 8.38 4.28
N SER A 460 -1.93 8.13 3.08
CA SER A 460 -2.60 9.18 2.31
C SER A 460 -3.93 9.64 2.90
N THR A 461 -4.13 10.96 2.94
CA THR A 461 -5.37 11.62 3.39
C THR A 461 -6.54 11.51 2.40
N LEU A 462 -6.34 10.92 1.21
CA LEU A 462 -7.41 10.74 0.24
C LEU A 462 -8.25 9.50 0.62
N GLU A 463 -9.54 9.72 0.83
CA GLU A 463 -10.51 8.65 1.08
C GLU A 463 -10.53 7.65 -0.08
N ALA A 464 -10.66 6.36 0.24
CA ALA A 464 -10.78 5.30 -0.75
C ALA A 464 -12.04 5.52 -1.61
N MET A 465 -11.86 5.75 -2.91
CA MET A 465 -12.98 5.87 -3.85
C MET A 465 -13.39 4.51 -4.39
N VAL A 466 -14.68 4.34 -4.64
CA VAL A 466 -15.24 3.19 -5.38
C VAL A 466 -15.62 3.64 -6.78
N CYS A 467 -15.36 2.78 -7.76
CA CYS A 467 -15.75 2.99 -9.14
C CYS A 467 -17.28 3.13 -9.22
N TYR A 468 -17.77 4.21 -9.82
CA TYR A 468 -19.20 4.47 -9.91
C TYR A 468 -19.94 3.45 -10.80
N GLU A 469 -19.23 2.78 -11.72
CA GLU A 469 -19.80 1.78 -12.64
C GLU A 469 -19.83 0.38 -12.04
N CYS A 470 -18.71 -0.08 -11.48
CA CYS A 470 -18.58 -1.46 -11.04
C CYS A 470 -18.55 -1.63 -9.52
N GLY A 471 -18.48 -0.54 -8.74
CA GLY A 471 -18.46 -0.58 -7.27
C GLY A 471 -17.14 -1.07 -6.66
N ASN A 472 -16.15 -1.45 -7.47
CA ASN A 472 -14.83 -1.88 -6.99
C ASN A 472 -14.02 -0.70 -6.44
N SER A 473 -13.14 -0.96 -5.47
CA SER A 473 -12.20 0.05 -4.98
C SER A 473 -11.29 0.53 -6.12
N MET A 474 -11.10 1.84 -6.23
CA MET A 474 -10.18 2.44 -7.18
C MET A 474 -8.77 2.47 -6.61
N GLU A 475 -7.78 2.24 -7.46
CA GLU A 475 -6.38 2.48 -7.12
C GLU A 475 -6.09 3.99 -7.07
N THR A 476 -5.31 4.41 -6.07
CA THR A 476 -4.94 5.82 -5.89
C THR A 476 -3.47 5.99 -6.21
N PHE A 477 -3.14 7.00 -7.01
CA PHE A 477 -1.77 7.38 -7.35
C PHE A 477 -1.54 8.86 -7.05
N PHE A 478 -0.34 9.20 -6.59
CA PHE A 478 0.14 10.57 -6.55
C PHE A 478 0.96 10.84 -7.80
N SER A 479 0.55 11.82 -8.59
CA SER A 479 1.32 12.28 -9.74
C SER A 479 2.07 13.56 -9.39
N TYR A 480 3.38 13.55 -9.58
CA TYR A 480 4.23 14.73 -9.48
C TYR A 480 4.51 15.24 -10.88
N LYS A 481 4.17 16.50 -11.16
CA LYS A 481 4.39 17.12 -12.48
C LYS A 481 5.17 18.41 -12.33
N CYS A 482 6.24 18.55 -13.12
CA CYS A 482 7.02 19.77 -13.17
C CYS A 482 6.23 20.94 -13.78
N CYS A 483 6.21 22.09 -13.11
CA CYS A 483 5.39 23.26 -13.46
C CYS A 483 6.06 24.26 -14.42
N HIS A 484 7.13 23.89 -15.15
CA HIS A 484 7.81 24.85 -16.02
C HIS A 484 6.90 25.33 -17.17
N VAL A 485 6.56 26.63 -17.13
CA VAL A 485 5.96 27.35 -18.26
C VAL A 485 7.05 27.52 -19.31
N LYS A 486 6.84 26.95 -20.52
CA LYS A 486 7.69 27.28 -21.68
C LYS A 486 7.68 28.81 -21.84
N LYS A 487 8.78 29.48 -21.45
CA LYS A 487 8.96 30.90 -21.78
C LYS A 487 8.93 30.99 -23.31
N LYS A 488 7.81 31.48 -23.87
CA LYS A 488 7.77 31.89 -25.28
C LYS A 488 8.88 32.90 -25.46
N ALA A 489 9.80 32.64 -26.38
CA ALA A 489 10.76 33.64 -26.82
C ALA A 489 9.98 34.90 -27.25
N PRO A 490 10.43 36.12 -26.88
CA PRO A 490 9.80 37.33 -27.39
C PRO A 490 9.87 37.30 -28.91
N LEU A 491 8.72 37.46 -29.56
CA LEU A 491 8.64 37.69 -31.00
C LEU A 491 9.45 38.95 -31.29
N ILE A 492 10.63 38.78 -31.90
CA ILE A 492 11.33 39.88 -32.55
C ILE A 492 10.50 40.20 -33.78
N THR A 493 9.66 41.23 -33.67
CA THR A 493 9.04 41.88 -34.83
C THR A 493 10.13 42.64 -35.57
N TYR A 494 10.41 42.22 -36.81
CA TYR A 494 11.09 43.05 -37.80
C TYR A 494 10.13 44.09 -38.37
#